data_AF-A0A2E4P558-F1
#
_entry.id   AF-A0A2E4P558-F1
#
_cell.length_a   1.000
_cell.length_b   1.000
_cell.length_c   1.000
_cell.angle_alpha   90.00
_cell.angle_beta   90.00
_cell.angle_gamma   90.00
#
_symmetry.space_group_name_H-M   'P 1'
#
loop_
_entity.id
_entity.type
_entity.pdbx_description
1 polymer ?
#
loop_
_entity_poly.entity_id
_entity_poly.type
_entity_poly.pdbx_seq_one_letter_code
_entity_poly.pdbx_strand_id
1 'polypeptide(L)'
;MIEPEISTIKPQPADKKKIFKIWWVAGILALVTAAEFYVALQFPESWKGFKIFLFIGMTFIKAGYIVMEFMHLGHEQKSLMWTILIPTAFVVWLLGALFIQADAIYHAIYG
;
A
#
# COMPACT_ATOMS: atom_id res chain seq x y z
N MET A 1 27.98 -42.10 -9.66
CA MET A 1 27.77 -41.30 -8.44
C MET A 1 28.02 -39.86 -8.83
N ILE A 2 26.95 -39.08 -9.03
CA ILE A 2 27.05 -37.67 -9.41
C ILE A 2 27.07 -36.90 -8.10
N GLU A 3 28.20 -36.29 -7.75
CA GLU A 3 28.27 -35.36 -6.63
C GLU A 3 27.39 -34.13 -6.96
N PRO A 4 26.45 -33.75 -6.09
CA PRO A 4 25.80 -32.46 -6.24
C PRO A 4 26.86 -31.39 -5.95
N GLU A 5 27.20 -30.56 -6.94
CA GLU A 5 27.96 -29.33 -6.73
C GLU A 5 27.15 -28.45 -5.77
N ILE A 6 27.44 -28.56 -4.48
CA ILE A 6 26.97 -27.69 -3.42
C ILE A 6 27.51 -26.30 -3.71
N SER A 7 26.75 -25.54 -4.50
CA SER A 7 26.98 -24.14 -4.76
C SER A 7 27.27 -23.46 -3.42
N THR A 8 28.52 -23.02 -3.26
CA THR A 8 29.04 -22.38 -2.05
C THR A 8 28.54 -20.94 -2.02
N ILE A 9 27.22 -20.78 -1.94
CA ILE A 9 26.56 -19.49 -1.83
C ILE A 9 26.88 -18.97 -0.43
N LYS A 10 27.95 -18.18 -0.31
CA LYS A 10 28.19 -17.37 0.87
C LYS A 10 26.97 -16.45 1.03
N PRO A 11 26.18 -16.55 2.11
CA PRO A 11 25.04 -15.68 2.30
C PRO A 11 25.54 -14.25 2.31
N GLN A 12 25.01 -13.43 1.39
CA GLN A 12 25.33 -12.01 1.33
C GLN A 12 24.99 -11.40 2.71
N PRO A 13 25.91 -10.68 3.37
CA PRO A 13 25.68 -10.16 4.70
C PRO A 13 24.52 -9.17 4.68
N ALA A 14 23.58 -9.31 5.62
CA ALA A 14 22.42 -8.43 5.71
C ALA A 14 22.85 -6.96 5.89
N ASP A 15 22.45 -6.10 4.95
CA ASP A 15 22.72 -4.66 4.99
C ASP A 15 21.98 -3.99 6.15
N LYS A 16 22.63 -3.84 7.31
CA LYS A 16 22.07 -3.17 8.50
C LYS A 16 21.55 -1.76 8.20
N LYS A 17 22.14 -1.07 7.22
CA LYS A 17 21.71 0.26 6.78
C LYS A 17 20.31 0.27 6.14
N LYS A 18 19.96 -0.76 5.37
CA LYS A 18 18.62 -0.89 4.75
C LYS A 18 17.56 -1.16 5.81
N ILE A 19 17.87 -2.05 6.75
CA ILE A 19 16.97 -2.40 7.87
C ILE A 19 16.69 -1.17 8.75
N PHE A 20 17.71 -0.35 9.02
CA PHE A 20 17.52 0.87 9.80
C PHE A 20 16.67 1.91 9.06
N LYS A 21 16.83 2.03 7.74
CA LYS A 21 16.02 2.94 6.91
C LYS A 21 14.55 2.54 6.91
N ILE A 22 14.26 1.25 6.79
CA ILE A 22 12.91 0.67 6.92
C ILE A 22 12.27 1.07 8.26
N TRP A 23 13.00 0.92 9.36
CA TRP A 23 12.52 1.31 10.70
C TRP A 23 12.27 2.81 10.84
N TRP A 24 13.14 3.64 10.27
CA TRP A 24 12.99 5.09 10.28
C TRP A 24 11.73 5.54 9.54
N VAL A 25 11.52 4.99 8.34
CA VAL A 25 10.38 5.27 7.47
C VAL A 25 9.08 4.79 8.13
N ALA A 26 9.10 3.59 8.72
CA ALA A 26 7.98 3.06 9.50
C ALA A 26 7.63 3.99 10.68
N GLY A 27 8.63 4.50 11.39
CA GLY A 27 8.43 5.46 12.47
C GLY A 27 7.78 6.77 12.02
N ILE A 28 8.24 7.34 10.90
CA ILE A 28 7.64 8.56 10.31
C ILE A 28 6.18 8.31 9.92
N LEU A 29 5.91 7.21 9.23
CA LEU A 29 4.55 6.86 8.80
C LEU A 29 3.61 6.60 9.97
N ALA A 30 4.09 5.93 11.01
CA ALA A 30 3.33 5.71 12.24
C ALA A 30 2.99 7.05 12.92
N LEU A 31 3.95 7.97 12.98
CA LEU A 31 3.74 9.30 13.56
C LEU A 31 2.74 10.14 12.76
N VAL A 32 2.86 10.17 11.42
CA VAL A 32 1.89 10.87 10.56
C VAL A 32 0.50 10.26 10.73
N THR A 33 0.40 8.95 10.85
CA THR A 33 -0.88 8.26 11.06
C THR A 33 -1.49 8.58 12.43
N ALA A 34 -0.68 8.57 13.49
CA ALA A 34 -1.13 8.97 14.82
C ALA A 34 -1.61 10.43 14.84
N ALA A 35 -0.89 11.33 14.16
CA ALA A 35 -1.29 12.73 14.03
C ALA A 35 -2.63 12.88 13.27
N GLU A 36 -2.82 12.15 12.17
CA GLU A 36 -4.08 12.13 11.43
C GLU A 36 -5.27 11.65 12.27
N PHE A 37 -5.10 10.55 13.01
CA PHE A 37 -6.13 10.06 13.92
C PHE A 37 -6.42 11.07 15.03
N TYR A 38 -5.39 11.68 15.62
CA TYR A 38 -5.55 12.70 16.64
C TYR A 38 -6.37 13.89 16.13
N VAL A 39 -6.04 14.39 14.93
CA VAL A 39 -6.78 15.44 14.26
C VAL A 39 -8.22 14.99 14.00
N ALA A 40 -8.42 13.80 13.42
CA ALA A 40 -9.75 13.30 13.10
C ALA A 40 -10.68 13.13 14.32
N LEU A 41 -10.12 12.80 15.49
CA LEU A 41 -10.85 12.69 16.76
C LEU A 41 -11.27 14.05 17.32
N GLN A 42 -10.48 15.11 17.10
CA GLN A 42 -10.74 16.44 17.67
C GLN A 42 -11.78 17.25 16.89
N PHE A 43 -11.92 17.02 15.58
CA PHE A 43 -12.84 17.79 14.74
C PHE A 43 -14.32 17.42 15.03
N PRO A 44 -15.28 18.36 15.00
CA PRO A 44 -16.70 18.07 15.18
C PRO A 44 -17.31 17.28 14.01
N GLU A 45 -18.43 16.59 14.26
CA GLU A 45 -19.10 15.73 13.26
C GLU A 45 -19.68 16.52 12.07
N SER A 46 -19.85 17.83 12.21
CA SER A 46 -20.29 18.71 11.11
C SER A 46 -19.35 18.72 9.90
N TRP A 47 -18.07 18.32 10.07
CA TRP A 47 -17.06 18.29 9.01
C TRP A 47 -16.70 16.86 8.57
N LYS A 48 -17.63 15.90 8.74
CA LYS A 48 -17.42 14.47 8.44
C LYS A 48 -16.92 14.20 7.01
N GLY A 49 -17.46 14.89 6.01
CA GLY A 49 -17.03 14.73 4.62
C GLY A 49 -15.57 15.13 4.39
N PHE A 50 -15.13 16.24 4.97
CA PHE A 50 -13.74 16.69 4.90
C PHE A 50 -12.79 15.73 5.60
N LYS A 51 -13.17 15.20 6.78
CA LYS A 51 -12.40 14.17 7.48
C LYS A 51 -12.19 12.93 6.62
N ILE A 52 -13.27 12.41 6.03
CA ILE A 52 -13.22 11.19 5.20
C ILE A 52 -12.31 11.41 3.99
N PHE A 53 -12.45 12.55 3.32
CA PHE A 53 -11.60 12.90 2.18
C PHE A 53 -10.12 13.00 2.59
N LEU A 54 -9.81 13.69 3.69
CA LEU A 54 -8.46 13.80 4.23
C LEU A 54 -7.87 12.42 4.54
N PHE A 55 -8.64 11.56 5.23
CA PHE A 55 -8.20 10.22 5.62
C PHE A 55 -7.90 9.35 4.41
N ILE A 56 -8.80 9.33 3.43
CA ILE A 56 -8.63 8.56 2.19
C ILE A 56 -7.42 9.08 1.42
N GLY A 57 -7.32 10.39 1.21
CA GLY A 57 -6.23 11.01 0.47
C GLY A 57 -4.86 10.75 1.09
N MET A 58 -4.71 10.98 2.40
CA MET A 58 -3.46 10.69 3.10
C MET A 58 -3.13 9.20 3.12
N THR A 59 -4.13 8.32 3.18
CA THR A 59 -3.89 6.86 3.09
C THR A 59 -3.29 6.47 1.74
N PHE A 60 -3.76 7.04 0.64
CA PHE A 60 -3.17 6.82 -0.69
C PHE A 60 -1.74 7.36 -0.78
N ILE A 61 -1.49 8.57 -0.26
CA ILE A 61 -0.13 9.17 -0.26
C ILE A 61 0.84 8.28 0.53
N LYS A 62 0.43 7.80 1.70
CA LYS A 62 1.23 6.89 2.53
C LYS A 62 1.49 5.56 1.84
N ALA A 63 0.46 4.96 1.23
CA ALA A 63 0.61 3.72 0.48
C ALA A 63 1.64 3.89 -0.65
N GLY A 64 1.57 5.00 -1.40
CA GLY A 64 2.57 5.34 -2.40
C GLY A 64 3.98 5.52 -1.82
N TYR A 65 4.12 6.23 -0.71
CA TYR A 65 5.40 6.41 -0.02
C TYR A 65 5.98 5.08 0.49
N ILE A 66 5.15 4.19 1.02
CA ILE A 66 5.53 2.85 1.45
C ILE A 66 6.06 2.04 0.27
N VAL A 67 5.32 2.02 -0.85
CA VAL A 67 5.71 1.31 -2.06
C VAL A 67 7.03 1.86 -2.60
N MET A 68 7.23 3.18 -2.63
CA MET A 68 8.50 3.74 -3.14
C MET A 68 9.69 3.43 -2.23
N GLU A 69 9.51 3.52 -0.91
CA GLU A 69 10.63 3.46 0.05
C GLU A 69 10.91 2.05 0.59
N PHE A 70 9.88 1.28 0.97
CA PHE A 70 10.08 -0.12 1.42
C PHE A 70 10.35 -1.08 0.27
N MET A 71 9.89 -0.75 -0.94
CA MET A 71 10.22 -1.63 -2.05
C MET A 71 11.63 -1.42 -2.57
N HIS A 72 12.27 -0.24 -2.42
CA HIS A 72 13.64 0.01 -2.91
C HIS A 72 13.95 -0.71 -4.25
N LEU A 73 13.03 -0.65 -5.20
CA LEU A 73 13.07 -1.42 -6.46
C LEU A 73 13.75 -0.64 -7.60
N GLY A 74 14.39 0.49 -7.29
CA GLY A 74 14.78 1.50 -8.26
C GLY A 74 15.64 1.01 -9.41
N HIS A 75 16.41 -0.08 -9.25
CA HIS A 75 17.34 -0.54 -10.29
C HIS A 75 17.28 -2.02 -10.70
N GLU A 76 16.64 -2.94 -9.96
CA GLU A 76 16.76 -4.39 -10.27
C GLU A 76 15.48 -5.13 -10.69
N GLN A 77 14.25 -4.68 -10.37
CA GLN A 77 13.05 -5.46 -10.75
C GLN A 77 11.85 -4.61 -11.17
N LYS A 78 11.91 -4.04 -12.38
CA LYS A 78 10.70 -3.58 -13.10
C LYS A 78 9.62 -4.68 -13.17
N SER A 79 10.04 -5.95 -13.19
CA SER A 79 9.16 -7.12 -13.15
C SER A 79 8.25 -7.12 -11.92
N LEU A 80 8.79 -6.89 -10.71
CA LEU A 80 8.02 -6.92 -9.47
C LEU A 80 7.00 -5.78 -9.38
N MET A 81 7.34 -4.60 -9.93
CA MET A 81 6.39 -3.49 -10.05
C MET A 81 5.18 -3.88 -10.90
N TRP A 82 5.41 -4.49 -12.07
CA TRP A 82 4.31 -4.97 -12.93
C TRP A 82 3.50 -6.08 -12.26
N THR A 83 4.14 -6.99 -11.51
CA THR A 83 3.46 -8.03 -10.73
C THR A 83 2.53 -7.48 -9.66
N ILE A 84 2.78 -6.28 -9.12
CA ILE A 84 1.90 -5.65 -8.13
C ILE A 84 0.87 -4.73 -8.80
N LEU A 85 1.29 -3.97 -9.82
CA LEU A 85 0.42 -3.01 -10.50
C LEU A 85 -0.75 -3.70 -11.21
N ILE A 86 -0.49 -4.82 -11.90
CA ILE A 86 -1.50 -5.57 -12.66
C ILE A 86 -2.64 -6.09 -11.77
N PRO A 87 -2.40 -6.88 -10.69
CA PRO A 87 -3.46 -7.34 -9.82
C PRO A 87 -4.14 -6.19 -9.07
N THR A 88 -3.42 -5.11 -8.72
CA THR A 88 -4.03 -3.94 -8.09
C THR A 88 -5.01 -3.25 -9.05
N ALA A 89 -4.62 -3.06 -10.31
CA ALA A 89 -5.49 -2.48 -11.34
C ALA A 89 -6.72 -3.37 -11.62
N PHE A 90 -6.55 -4.69 -11.63
CA PHE A 90 -7.66 -5.64 -11.74
C PHE A 90 -8.67 -5.49 -10.58
N VAL A 91 -8.19 -5.35 -9.34
CA VAL A 91 -9.06 -5.13 -8.17
C VAL A 91 -9.83 -3.81 -8.28
N VAL A 92 -9.18 -2.72 -8.69
CA VAL A 92 -9.87 -1.42 -8.87
C VAL A 92 -10.95 -1.53 -9.95
N TRP A 93 -10.64 -2.18 -11.06
CA TRP A 93 -11.63 -2.44 -12.12
C TRP A 93 -12.81 -3.29 -11.61
N LEU A 94 -12.53 -4.36 -10.86
CA LEU A 94 -13.55 -5.26 -10.31
C LEU A 94 -14.46 -4.54 -9.30
N LEU A 95 -13.93 -3.65 -8.45
CA LEU A 95 -14.73 -2.81 -7.57
C LEU A 95 -15.68 -1.91 -8.38
N GLY A 96 -15.19 -1.26 -9.44
CA GLY A 96 -16.03 -0.45 -10.32
C GLY A 96 -17.16 -1.25 -10.97
N ALA A 97 -16.85 -2.44 -11.49
CA ALA A 97 -17.86 -3.34 -12.05
C ALA A 97 -18.91 -3.74 -11.00
N LEU A 98 -18.48 -4.07 -9.78
CA LEU A 98 -19.39 -4.44 -8.69
C LEU A 98 -20.31 -3.28 -8.29
N PHE A 99 -19.81 -2.04 -8.25
CA PHE A 99 -20.63 -0.86 -7.96
C PHE A 99 -21.71 -0.63 -9.01
N ILE A 100 -21.36 -0.71 -10.29
CA ILE A 100 -22.32 -0.56 -11.40
C ILE A 100 -23.39 -1.65 -11.31
N GLN A 101 -22.99 -2.88 -11.04
CA GLN A 101 -23.90 -4.01 -10.96
C GLN A 101 -24.80 -3.95 -9.71
N ALA A 102 -24.25 -3.48 -8.58
CA ALA A 102 -25.01 -3.22 -7.36
C ALA A 102 -26.07 -2.12 -7.57
N ASP A 103 -25.72 -1.04 -8.26
CA ASP A 103 -26.65 0.04 -8.60
C ASP A 103 -27.79 -0.46 -9.50
N ALA A 104 -27.47 -1.24 -10.54
CA ALA A 104 -28.46 -1.86 -11.42
C ALA A 104 -29.42 -2.79 -10.67
N ILE A 105 -28.92 -3.61 -9.74
CA ILE A 105 -29.76 -4.48 -8.90
C ILE A 105 -30.62 -3.66 -7.93
N TYR A 106 -30.05 -2.62 -7.31
CA TYR A 106 -30.79 -1.74 -6.42
C TYR A 106 -31.96 -1.07 -7.13
N HIS A 107 -31.73 -0.53 -8.34
CA HIS A 107 -32.76 0.07 -9.16
C HIS A 107 -33.81 -0.94 -9.64
N ALA A 108 -33.45 -2.19 -9.87
CA ALA A 108 -34.40 -3.24 -10.29
C ALA A 108 -35.30 -3.73 -9.14
N ILE A 109 -34.85 -3.62 -7.89
CA ILE A 109 -35.60 -4.07 -6.70
C ILE A 109 -36.42 -2.93 -6.07
N TYR A 110 -35.86 -1.72 -6.02
CA TYR A 110 -36.44 -0.58 -5.30
C TYR A 110 -36.84 0.61 -6.20
N GLY A 111 -36.46 0.58 -7.47
CA GLY A 111 -36.82 1.60 -8.47
C GLY A 111 -38.11 1.28 -9.22
#